data_AF-K0B5M2-F1
#
_entry.id   AF-K0B5M2-F1
#
_cell.length_a   1.000
_cell.length_b   1.000
_cell.length_c   1.000
_cell.angle_alpha   90.00
_cell.angle_beta   90.00
_cell.angle_gamma   90.00
#
_symmetry.space_group_name_H-M   'P 1'
#
loop_
_entity.id
_entity.type
_entity.pdbx_description
1 polymer ?
#
loop_
_entity_poly.entity_id
_entity_poly.type
_entity_poly.pdbx_seq_one_letter_code
_entity_poly.pdbx_strand_id
1 'polypeptide(L)'
;MPERRLLDLLKTKSKLSDLQQELGAVFGPAMGLARKNNWVEATSDEISLKNPPSVLPGEKSLKQIGEKKLPVDELNKDDLSGLLRRPDFVIEEVVKTREITLTDSAKSLNLDDSSGGIDVEAKVPEVFVARTHPLKDTIDEIREIFVTLGFSEIYGNMTQSSFWNFDALFTPQDHPARELQDTFYLDGISDKKIATPQQIRKVSDSHKKNWRYQWDINEARKMVLRTHTTCVTIKHLAETKPDEARVFSLGRVFRNEKVSYKHLVEFNQIEGIVVGKDANLRNLMGIQREFYKRIGITKIKFWPTFFPYTEPSLQTMVYNERLGKWVELFGMGIFRPEVTKPLGITKPVLAWGGGIERIAMLKYGLDDVREFYNNNLNWLRSATKCQ
;
A
#
# COMPACT_ATOMS: atom_id res chain seq x y z
N MET A 1 62.36 22.19 24.08
CA MET A 1 61.56 23.33 24.58
C MET A 1 62.16 24.64 24.06
N PRO A 2 61.39 25.49 23.37
CA PRO A 2 61.87 26.80 22.88
C PRO A 2 62.45 27.70 23.97
N GLU A 3 61.87 27.66 25.17
CA GLU A 3 62.28 28.45 26.33
C GLU A 3 63.65 28.01 26.85
N ARG A 4 63.94 26.71 26.81
CA ARG A 4 65.27 26.20 27.17
C ARG A 4 66.32 26.70 26.19
N ARG A 5 66.03 26.65 24.89
CA ARG A 5 66.93 27.16 23.85
C ARG A 5 67.18 28.65 24.03
N LEU A 6 66.15 29.44 24.32
CA LEU A 6 66.29 30.86 24.61
C LEU A 6 67.18 31.13 25.84
N LEU A 7 66.93 30.45 26.96
CA LEU A 7 67.73 30.63 28.18
C LEU A 7 69.19 30.17 28.01
N ASP A 8 69.44 29.12 27.23
CA ASP A 8 70.79 28.66 26.95
C ASP A 8 71.53 29.59 25.98
N LEU A 9 70.85 30.19 24.99
CA LEU A 9 71.43 31.21 24.09
C LEU A 9 71.74 32.52 24.82
N LEU A 10 70.92 32.91 25.78
CA LEU A 10 71.14 34.10 26.60
C LEU A 10 72.40 34.03 27.49
N LYS A 11 73.03 32.85 27.62
CA LYS A 11 74.34 32.72 28.29
C LYS A 11 75.50 33.25 27.43
N THR A 12 75.33 33.30 26.10
CA THR A 12 76.39 33.64 25.16
C THR A 12 76.07 34.86 24.30
N LYS A 13 74.79 35.20 24.11
CA LYS A 13 74.33 36.33 23.29
C LYS A 13 73.23 37.11 24.03
N SER A 14 73.37 38.43 24.10
CA SER A 14 72.40 39.33 24.75
C SER A 14 71.56 40.17 23.79
N LYS A 15 71.97 40.30 22.52
CA LYS A 15 71.30 41.16 21.53
C LYS A 15 69.99 40.58 21.02
N LEU A 16 68.95 41.43 20.95
CA LEU A 16 67.61 41.04 20.49
C LEU A 16 67.61 40.48 19.06
N SER A 17 68.34 41.13 18.14
CA SER A 17 68.43 40.75 16.72
C SER A 17 68.93 39.32 16.53
N ASP A 18 69.96 38.95 17.29
CA ASP A 18 70.66 37.68 17.14
C ASP A 18 69.80 36.52 17.67
N LEU A 19 69.08 36.77 18.76
CA LEU A 19 68.15 35.79 19.35
C LEU A 19 66.93 35.56 18.45
N GLN A 20 66.41 36.62 17.82
CA GLN A 20 65.32 36.52 16.85
C GLN A 20 65.75 35.73 15.61
N GLN A 21 66.97 35.93 15.12
CA GLN A 21 67.50 35.20 13.97
C GLN A 21 67.65 33.70 14.23
N GLU A 22 68.16 33.30 15.41
CA GLU A 22 68.40 31.88 15.71
C GLU A 22 67.15 31.09 16.12
N LEU A 23 66.24 31.72 16.87
CA LEU A 23 65.01 31.07 17.33
C LEU A 23 63.87 31.21 16.32
N GLY A 24 63.94 32.17 15.41
CA GLY A 24 62.93 32.39 14.37
C GLY A 24 61.52 32.47 14.94
N ALA A 25 60.61 31.68 14.38
CA ALA A 25 59.20 31.67 14.75
C ALA A 25 58.94 31.29 16.23
N VAL A 26 59.85 30.56 16.89
CA VAL A 26 59.65 30.14 18.29
C VAL A 26 60.17 31.17 19.30
N PHE A 27 60.81 32.25 18.85
CA PHE A 27 61.31 33.32 19.73
C PHE A 27 60.20 34.01 20.51
N GLY A 28 59.12 34.43 19.82
CA GLY A 28 58.01 35.17 20.42
C GLY A 28 57.35 34.40 21.57
N PRO A 29 56.91 33.14 21.35
CA PRO A 29 56.37 32.30 22.42
C PRO A 29 57.35 32.06 23.57
N ALA A 30 58.64 31.83 23.26
CA ALA A 30 59.65 31.59 24.28
C ALA A 30 59.87 32.82 25.19
N MET A 31 59.96 34.01 24.58
CA MET A 31 60.08 35.28 25.29
C MET A 31 58.84 35.61 26.11
N GLY A 32 57.64 35.35 25.58
CA GLY A 32 56.39 35.57 26.29
C GLY A 32 56.31 34.77 27.58
N LEU A 33 56.69 33.48 27.54
CA LEU A 33 56.69 32.63 28.73
C LEU A 33 57.81 33.01 29.71
N ALA A 34 59.00 33.31 29.20
CA ALA A 34 60.14 33.70 30.03
C ALA A 34 59.89 35.03 30.76
N ARG A 35 59.25 36.02 30.11
CA ARG A 35 58.81 37.26 30.76
C ARG A 35 57.70 37.02 31.78
N LYS A 36 56.68 36.22 31.44
CA LYS A 36 55.57 35.92 32.35
C LYS A 36 56.04 35.30 33.67
N ASN A 37 57.07 34.46 33.63
CA ASN A 37 57.64 33.81 34.80
C ASN A 37 58.85 34.55 35.41
N ASN A 38 59.14 35.79 34.97
CA ASN A 38 60.25 36.61 35.46
C ASN A 38 61.66 35.98 35.31
N TRP A 39 61.87 35.14 34.29
CA TRP A 39 63.16 34.48 34.04
C TRP A 39 64.17 35.38 33.31
N VAL A 40 63.65 36.32 32.52
CA VAL A 40 64.44 37.25 31.70
C VAL A 40 63.94 38.68 31.90
N GLU A 41 64.85 39.63 31.74
CA GLU A 41 64.57 41.06 31.70
C GLU A 41 64.99 41.60 30.33
N ALA A 42 64.18 42.49 29.75
CA ALA A 42 64.42 42.96 28.39
C ALA A 42 64.39 44.48 28.35
N THR A 43 65.48 45.08 27.87
CA THR A 43 65.57 46.49 27.50
C THR A 43 65.27 46.64 26.01
N SER A 44 65.33 47.87 25.46
CA SER A 44 64.98 48.13 24.07
C SER A 44 65.84 47.38 23.04
N ASP A 45 67.05 46.96 23.41
CA ASP A 45 68.01 46.34 22.47
C ASP A 45 68.67 45.04 22.99
N GLU A 46 68.58 44.77 24.30
CA GLU A 46 69.20 43.59 24.92
C GLU A 46 68.25 42.85 25.87
N ILE A 47 68.49 41.54 26.00
CA ILE A 47 67.80 40.66 26.94
C ILE A 47 68.84 40.07 27.90
N SER A 48 68.57 40.16 29.20
CA SER A 48 69.42 39.61 30.26
C SER A 48 68.70 38.51 31.04
N LEU A 49 69.47 37.56 31.57
CA LEU A 49 68.99 36.51 32.47
C LEU A 49 68.83 37.06 33.88
N LYS A 50 67.71 36.71 34.53
CA LYS A 50 67.44 37.06 35.92
C LYS A 50 67.60 35.84 36.82
N ASN A 51 66.50 35.14 37.12
CA ASN A 51 66.49 33.92 37.94
C ASN A 51 65.70 32.80 37.24
N PRO A 52 66.25 32.17 36.18
CA PRO A 52 65.60 31.00 35.60
C PRO A 52 65.72 29.78 36.53
N PRO A 53 64.69 28.94 36.67
CA PRO A 53 64.78 27.69 37.41
C PRO A 53 65.71 26.70 36.69
N SER A 54 66.35 25.81 37.45
CA SER A 54 67.27 24.80 36.90
C SER A 54 66.57 23.79 35.97
N VAL A 55 65.30 23.51 36.24
CA VAL A 55 64.42 22.64 35.45
C VAL A 55 63.16 23.40 35.08
N LEU A 56 62.84 23.45 33.78
CA LEU A 56 61.65 24.15 33.30
C LEU A 56 60.38 23.31 33.48
N PRO A 57 59.21 23.95 33.65
CA PRO A 57 57.93 23.25 33.63
C PRO A 57 57.77 22.43 32.35
N GLY A 58 57.33 21.17 32.48
CA GLY A 58 57.22 20.20 31.38
C GLY A 58 58.53 19.50 30.98
N GLU A 59 59.70 19.98 31.40
CA GLU A 59 60.99 19.36 31.01
C GLU A 59 61.18 17.99 31.68
N LYS A 60 60.66 17.78 32.89
CA LYS A 60 60.70 16.49 33.59
C LYS A 60 59.83 15.45 32.87
N SER A 61 58.57 15.78 32.60
CA SER A 61 57.65 14.90 31.90
C SER A 61 58.13 14.56 30.49
N LEU A 62 58.68 15.54 29.74
CA LEU A 62 59.28 15.27 28.43
C LEU A 62 60.48 14.32 28.50
N LYS A 63 61.36 14.46 29.52
CA LYS A 63 62.48 13.52 29.71
C LYS A 63 62.00 12.11 30.10
N GLN A 64 60.93 12.01 30.87
CA GLN A 64 60.35 10.71 31.26
C GLN A 64 59.69 10.01 30.07
N ILE A 65 58.90 10.73 29.28
CA ILE A 65 58.29 10.22 28.05
C ILE A 65 59.40 9.78 27.08
N GLY A 66 60.36 10.67 26.79
CA GLY A 66 61.43 10.38 25.82
C GLY A 66 60.84 9.94 24.48
N GLU A 67 61.22 8.73 24.02
CA GLU A 67 60.67 8.06 22.84
C GLU A 67 59.62 6.99 23.18
N LYS A 68 59.25 6.85 24.46
CA LYS A 68 58.32 5.81 24.94
C LYS A 68 56.88 6.33 25.01
N LYS A 69 55.92 5.40 24.97
CA LYS A 69 54.53 5.66 25.35
C LYS A 69 54.36 5.35 26.84
N LEU A 70 53.86 6.30 27.62
CA LEU A 70 53.59 6.12 29.05
C LEU A 70 52.11 6.35 29.36
N PRO A 71 51.52 5.62 30.31
CA PRO A 71 50.19 5.92 30.82
C PRO A 71 50.14 7.34 31.39
N VAL A 72 49.05 8.07 31.11
CA VAL A 72 48.86 9.46 31.57
C VAL A 72 48.91 9.57 33.11
N ASP A 73 48.48 8.52 33.82
CA ASP A 73 48.45 8.48 35.27
C ASP A 73 49.84 8.42 35.93
N GLU A 74 50.89 8.05 35.20
CA GLU A 74 52.26 7.97 35.71
C GLU A 74 53.03 9.31 35.59
N LEU A 75 52.44 10.30 34.91
CA LEU A 75 53.08 11.58 34.62
C LEU A 75 52.46 12.71 35.46
N ASN A 76 53.25 13.75 35.73
CA ASN A 76 52.74 14.91 36.47
C ASN A 76 51.67 15.65 35.64
N LYS A 77 50.45 15.72 36.19
CA LYS A 77 49.26 16.29 35.53
C LYS A 77 49.41 17.78 35.19
N ASP A 78 50.07 18.55 36.05
CA ASP A 78 50.27 19.99 35.83
C ASP A 78 51.22 20.22 34.64
N ASP A 79 52.31 19.45 34.57
CA ASP A 79 53.27 19.50 33.46
C ASP A 79 52.64 19.02 32.13
N LEU A 80 51.84 17.96 32.16
CA LEU A 80 51.13 17.42 31.00
C LEU A 80 50.13 18.41 30.40
N SER A 81 49.37 19.11 31.23
CA SER A 81 48.32 20.04 30.77
C SER A 81 48.88 21.18 29.90
N GLY A 82 50.10 21.64 30.22
CA GLY A 82 50.80 22.66 29.43
C GLY A 82 51.39 22.13 28.13
N LEU A 83 51.82 20.86 28.12
CA LEU A 83 52.41 20.19 26.94
C LEU A 83 51.34 19.77 25.93
N LEU A 84 50.19 19.23 26.37
CA LEU A 84 49.08 18.83 25.50
C LEU A 84 48.44 20.01 24.75
N ARG A 85 48.54 21.23 25.28
CA ARG A 85 48.11 22.46 24.58
C ARG A 85 49.05 22.89 23.46
N ARG A 86 50.27 22.35 23.42
CA ARG A 86 51.25 22.65 22.37
C ARG A 86 51.09 21.60 21.27
N PRO A 87 50.64 22.00 20.06
CA PRO A 87 50.55 21.06 18.95
C PRO A 87 51.91 20.40 18.71
N ASP A 88 51.89 19.11 18.41
CA ASP A 88 53.04 18.26 18.05
C ASP A 88 54.11 18.03 19.13
N PHE A 89 53.88 18.45 20.40
CA PHE A 89 54.83 18.19 21.51
C PHE A 89 54.61 16.86 22.23
N VAL A 90 53.35 16.49 22.48
CA VAL A 90 52.95 15.22 23.09
C VAL A 90 51.63 14.80 22.43
N ILE A 91 51.54 13.53 22.04
CA ILE A 91 50.33 12.95 21.41
C ILE A 91 49.70 12.00 22.42
N GLU A 92 48.43 12.24 22.77
CA GLU A 92 47.65 11.34 23.62
C GLU A 92 46.84 10.37 22.74
N GLU A 93 47.11 9.07 22.89
CA GLU A 93 46.33 8.00 22.25
C GLU A 93 45.32 7.41 23.24
N VAL A 94 44.02 7.54 22.95
CA VAL A 94 42.95 6.98 23.80
C VAL A 94 42.42 5.69 23.18
N VAL A 95 42.71 4.56 23.80
CA VAL A 95 42.15 3.25 23.42
C VAL A 95 40.89 2.99 24.25
N LYS A 96 39.72 2.94 23.60
CA LYS A 96 38.46 2.55 24.23
C LYS A 96 38.21 1.05 24.05
N THR A 97 38.34 0.27 25.11
CA THR A 97 37.95 -1.14 25.13
C THR A 97 36.49 -1.27 25.59
N ARG A 98 35.71 -2.10 24.89
CA ARG A 98 34.39 -2.57 25.34
C ARG A 98 34.50 -4.06 25.62
N GLU A 99 34.18 -4.44 26.84
CA GLU A 99 34.14 -5.84 27.24
C GLU A 99 32.77 -6.41 26.87
N ILE A 100 32.75 -7.38 25.96
CA ILE A 100 31.53 -8.10 25.55
C ILE A 100 31.58 -9.46 26.23
N THR A 101 30.72 -9.66 27.23
CA THR A 101 30.61 -10.95 27.93
C THR A 101 29.57 -11.83 27.24
N LEU A 102 29.95 -13.07 26.93
CA LEU A 102 29.03 -14.09 26.45
C LEU A 102 28.12 -14.55 27.61
N THR A 103 26.86 -14.88 27.28
CA THR A 103 25.94 -15.54 28.21
C THR A 103 26.46 -16.93 28.58
N ASP A 104 26.02 -17.48 29.71
CA ASP A 104 26.53 -18.78 30.18
C ASP A 104 26.23 -19.94 29.20
N SER A 105 25.11 -19.86 28.46
CA SER A 105 24.79 -20.78 27.36
C SER A 105 25.78 -20.70 26.19
N ALA A 106 26.35 -19.52 25.93
CA ALA A 106 27.33 -19.35 24.87
C ALA A 106 28.75 -19.79 25.29
N LYS A 107 29.07 -19.75 26.59
CA LYS A 107 30.33 -20.29 27.12
C LYS A 107 30.40 -21.81 27.11
N SER A 108 29.24 -22.49 27.16
CA SER A 108 29.13 -23.95 27.11
C SER A 108 29.11 -24.53 25.68
N LEU A 109 29.15 -23.70 24.64
CA LEU A 109 29.21 -24.18 23.26
C LEU A 109 30.62 -24.70 22.95
N ASN A 110 30.71 -26.00 22.65
CA ASN A 110 31.95 -26.64 22.21
C ASN A 110 32.22 -26.20 20.76
N LEU A 111 33.28 -25.43 20.54
CA LEU A 111 33.66 -24.92 19.20
C LEU A 111 34.47 -25.93 18.39
N ASP A 112 34.95 -27.01 19.02
CA ASP A 112 35.73 -28.08 18.39
C ASP A 112 34.85 -29.06 17.59
N ASP A 113 33.54 -29.08 17.87
CA ASP A 113 32.58 -29.71 16.99
C ASP A 113 32.38 -28.72 15.85
N SER A 114 33.12 -28.90 14.75
CA SER A 114 32.85 -28.21 13.50
C SER A 114 31.43 -28.62 13.09
N SER A 115 30.43 -27.92 13.63
CA SER A 115 29.07 -27.93 13.12
C SER A 115 29.24 -27.71 11.63
N GLY A 116 28.90 -28.74 10.83
CA GLY A 116 29.16 -28.75 9.40
C GLY A 116 28.79 -27.42 8.77
N GLY A 117 29.54 -26.99 7.76
CA GLY A 117 29.33 -25.72 7.08
C GLY A 117 27.83 -25.49 6.85
N ILE A 118 27.34 -24.30 7.23
CA ILE A 118 25.93 -23.96 7.09
C ILE A 118 25.56 -24.13 5.62
N ASP A 119 24.65 -25.06 5.34
CA ASP A 119 24.10 -25.26 4.01
C ASP A 119 23.25 -24.05 3.65
N VAL A 120 23.83 -23.15 2.84
CA VAL A 120 23.18 -21.92 2.37
C VAL A 120 22.04 -22.20 1.37
N GLU A 121 21.93 -23.43 0.86
CA GLU A 121 20.85 -23.89 -0.02
C GLU A 121 19.72 -24.58 0.77
N ALA A 122 19.92 -24.84 2.07
CA ALA A 122 18.92 -25.49 2.90
C ALA A 122 17.63 -24.65 2.97
N LYS A 123 16.50 -25.33 2.79
CA LYS A 123 15.19 -24.68 2.93
C LYS A 123 14.96 -24.31 4.39
N VAL A 124 14.70 -23.03 4.64
CA VAL A 124 14.26 -22.54 5.95
C VAL A 124 12.79 -22.89 6.18
N PRO A 125 12.34 -23.06 7.44
CA PRO A 125 10.92 -23.21 7.74
C PRO A 125 10.09 -22.07 7.14
N GLU A 126 9.03 -22.42 6.41
CA GLU A 126 8.13 -21.43 5.83
C GLU A 126 7.33 -20.72 6.93
N VAL A 127 7.47 -19.40 7.01
CA VAL A 127 6.69 -18.57 7.93
C VAL A 127 5.45 -18.06 7.20
N PHE A 128 4.29 -18.56 7.60
CA PHE A 128 3.00 -18.13 7.04
C PHE A 128 2.48 -16.88 7.76
N VAL A 129 2.65 -15.72 7.12
CA VAL A 129 2.03 -14.47 7.58
C VAL A 129 0.52 -14.48 7.36
N ALA A 130 -0.21 -13.65 8.13
CA ALA A 130 -1.63 -13.44 7.88
C ALA A 130 -1.86 -12.88 6.48
N ARG A 131 -2.86 -13.42 5.76
CA ARG A 131 -3.20 -13.02 4.39
C ARG A 131 -4.70 -12.79 4.26
N THR A 132 -5.06 -11.86 3.38
CA THR A 132 -6.43 -11.66 2.94
C THR A 132 -6.83 -12.78 1.97
N HIS A 133 -8.12 -13.11 1.92
CA HIS A 133 -8.63 -14.11 0.97
C HIS A 133 -8.43 -13.63 -0.49
N PRO A 134 -7.95 -14.47 -1.43
CA PRO A 134 -7.70 -14.06 -2.82
C PRO A 134 -8.91 -13.42 -3.53
N LEU A 135 -10.11 -13.96 -3.29
CA LEU A 135 -11.35 -13.36 -3.81
C LEU A 135 -11.62 -11.96 -3.23
N LYS A 136 -11.29 -11.73 -1.95
CA LYS A 136 -11.45 -10.43 -1.30
C LYS A 136 -10.45 -9.42 -1.84
N ASP A 137 -9.19 -9.83 -2.08
CA ASP A 137 -8.20 -8.99 -2.76
C ASP A 137 -8.70 -8.56 -4.16
N THR A 138 -9.28 -9.49 -4.93
CA THR A 138 -9.84 -9.18 -6.25
C THR A 138 -11.04 -8.23 -6.16
N ILE A 139 -11.92 -8.43 -5.17
CA ILE A 139 -13.06 -7.53 -4.90
C ILE A 139 -12.57 -6.12 -4.58
N ASP A 140 -11.52 -6.00 -3.78
CA ASP A 140 -10.99 -4.71 -3.32
C ASP A 140 -10.28 -3.96 -4.46
N GLU A 141 -9.51 -4.66 -5.29
CA GLU A 141 -8.92 -4.10 -6.52
C GLU A 141 -10.00 -3.62 -7.49
N ILE A 142 -11.02 -4.43 -7.78
CA ILE A 142 -12.12 -4.03 -8.67
C ILE A 142 -12.84 -2.80 -8.12
N ARG A 143 -13.09 -2.75 -6.80
CA ARG A 143 -13.69 -1.58 -6.14
C ARG A 143 -12.82 -0.35 -6.36
N GLU A 144 -11.51 -0.45 -6.12
CA GLU A 144 -10.55 0.65 -6.30
C GLU A 144 -10.51 1.16 -7.75
N ILE A 145 -10.55 0.25 -8.73
CA ILE A 145 -10.60 0.62 -10.16
C ILE A 145 -11.83 1.48 -10.45
N PHE A 146 -13.02 1.06 -10.03
CA PHE A 146 -14.24 1.83 -10.31
C PHE A 146 -14.27 3.16 -9.56
N VAL A 147 -13.81 3.21 -8.31
CA VAL A 147 -13.64 4.48 -7.58
C VAL A 147 -12.70 5.43 -8.33
N THR A 148 -11.58 4.92 -8.86
CA THR A 148 -10.62 5.71 -9.65
C THR A 148 -11.22 6.20 -10.97
N LEU A 149 -12.19 5.47 -11.55
CA LEU A 149 -12.94 5.88 -12.74
C LEU A 149 -14.05 6.92 -12.43
N GLY A 150 -14.15 7.36 -11.18
CA GLY A 150 -15.11 8.37 -10.72
C GLY A 150 -16.48 7.80 -10.38
N PHE A 151 -16.56 6.51 -10.05
CA PHE A 151 -17.79 5.89 -9.58
C PHE A 151 -17.95 5.99 -8.07
N SER A 152 -19.17 6.21 -7.61
CA SER A 152 -19.54 6.12 -6.19
C SER A 152 -20.16 4.76 -5.87
N GLU A 153 -19.72 4.13 -4.80
CA GLU A 153 -20.29 2.85 -4.34
C GLU A 153 -21.60 3.10 -3.60
N ILE A 154 -22.63 2.31 -3.91
CA ILE A 154 -23.89 2.26 -3.18
C ILE A 154 -24.12 0.85 -2.62
N TYR A 155 -24.90 0.79 -1.55
CA TYR A 155 -25.24 -0.45 -0.87
C TYR A 155 -26.73 -0.72 -0.95
N GLY A 156 -27.09 -2.00 -0.97
CA GLY A 156 -28.48 -2.43 -0.95
C GLY A 156 -28.62 -3.77 -0.24
N ASN A 157 -29.81 -4.02 0.29
CA ASN A 157 -30.13 -5.24 1.01
C ASN A 157 -30.02 -6.48 0.10
N MET A 158 -29.66 -7.60 0.71
CA MET A 158 -29.60 -8.91 0.04
C MET A 158 -31.00 -9.41 -0.33
N THR A 159 -32.01 -9.03 0.45
CA THR A 159 -33.43 -9.31 0.18
C THR A 159 -34.05 -8.15 -0.57
N GLN A 160 -34.80 -8.43 -1.63
CA GLN A 160 -35.49 -7.43 -2.44
C GLN A 160 -36.92 -7.90 -2.72
N SER A 161 -37.84 -6.96 -2.96
CA SER A 161 -39.13 -7.31 -3.51
C SER A 161 -38.97 -7.74 -4.97
N SER A 162 -39.81 -8.67 -5.44
CA SER A 162 -39.89 -9.06 -6.85
C SER A 162 -40.11 -7.86 -7.76
N PHE A 163 -40.77 -6.80 -7.25
CA PHE A 163 -40.89 -5.52 -7.93
C PHE A 163 -39.54 -4.93 -8.33
N TRP A 164 -38.63 -4.72 -7.37
CA TRP A 164 -37.32 -4.13 -7.68
C TRP A 164 -36.37 -5.12 -8.35
N ASN A 165 -36.50 -6.40 -8.04
CA ASN A 165 -35.65 -7.43 -8.63
C ASN A 165 -36.01 -7.73 -10.09
N PHE A 166 -37.27 -7.54 -10.51
CA PHE A 166 -37.68 -7.93 -11.85
C PHE A 166 -38.61 -6.92 -12.54
N ASP A 167 -39.72 -6.52 -11.90
CA ASP A 167 -40.75 -5.70 -12.57
C ASP A 167 -40.23 -4.32 -12.99
N ALA A 168 -39.47 -3.66 -12.10
CA ALA A 168 -38.84 -2.37 -12.35
C ALA A 168 -37.81 -2.44 -13.48
N LEU A 169 -37.25 -3.62 -13.73
CA LEU A 169 -36.33 -3.93 -14.83
C LEU A 169 -37.08 -4.53 -16.03
N PHE A 170 -38.37 -4.24 -16.17
CA PHE A 170 -39.18 -4.59 -17.34
C PHE A 170 -39.14 -6.09 -17.73
N THR A 171 -38.75 -6.96 -16.80
CA THR A 171 -38.74 -8.42 -16.98
C THR A 171 -40.16 -8.91 -16.74
N PRO A 172 -40.84 -9.63 -17.64
CA PRO A 172 -42.25 -9.99 -17.44
C PRO A 172 -42.45 -11.00 -16.29
N GLN A 173 -43.67 -11.09 -15.74
CA GLN A 173 -43.97 -11.93 -14.56
C GLN A 173 -43.95 -13.44 -14.83
N ASP A 174 -44.11 -13.85 -16.07
CA ASP A 174 -43.99 -15.23 -16.57
C ASP A 174 -42.57 -15.58 -17.05
N HIS A 175 -41.59 -14.70 -16.81
CA HIS A 175 -40.22 -14.92 -17.26
C HIS A 175 -39.58 -16.12 -16.53
N PRO A 176 -38.89 -17.05 -17.23
CA PRO A 176 -38.29 -18.24 -16.62
C PRO A 176 -37.38 -17.95 -15.42
N ALA A 177 -36.58 -16.87 -15.48
CA ALA A 177 -35.72 -16.47 -14.37
C ALA A 177 -36.46 -16.16 -13.05
N ARG A 178 -37.80 -15.99 -13.07
CA ARG A 178 -38.63 -15.81 -11.87
C ARG A 178 -39.14 -17.13 -11.30
N GLU A 179 -38.96 -18.24 -11.99
CA GLU A 179 -39.40 -19.55 -11.51
C GLU A 179 -38.62 -19.96 -10.25
N LEU A 180 -39.24 -20.81 -9.43
CA LEU A 180 -38.61 -21.33 -8.19
C LEU A 180 -37.31 -22.09 -8.48
N GLN A 181 -37.16 -22.64 -9.69
CA GLN A 181 -35.95 -23.31 -10.13
C GLN A 181 -34.76 -22.36 -10.38
N ASP A 182 -35.00 -21.05 -10.52
CA ASP A 182 -33.94 -20.06 -10.82
C ASP A 182 -33.77 -19.02 -9.69
N THR A 183 -34.81 -18.76 -8.90
CA THR A 183 -34.81 -17.72 -7.86
C THR A 183 -35.23 -18.23 -6.48
N PHE A 184 -34.51 -17.81 -5.44
CA PHE A 184 -34.90 -18.06 -4.05
C PHE A 184 -35.93 -17.04 -3.56
N TYR A 185 -37.17 -17.50 -3.37
CA TYR A 185 -38.23 -16.73 -2.73
C TYR A 185 -38.22 -16.96 -1.21
N LEU A 186 -38.57 -15.92 -0.46
CA LEU A 186 -38.73 -15.99 0.98
C LEU A 186 -40.17 -16.36 1.33
N ASP A 187 -40.35 -17.56 1.88
CA ASP A 187 -41.66 -18.05 2.25
C ASP A 187 -42.29 -17.22 3.38
N GLY A 188 -43.59 -16.94 3.26
CA GLY A 188 -44.36 -16.15 4.23
C GLY A 188 -43.98 -14.67 4.35
N ILE A 189 -43.05 -14.15 3.53
CA ILE A 189 -42.61 -12.74 3.60
C ILE A 189 -43.05 -11.97 2.34
N SER A 190 -43.81 -10.90 2.56
CA SER A 190 -44.22 -9.97 1.51
C SER A 190 -43.93 -8.52 1.90
N ASP A 191 -43.40 -7.73 0.99
CA ASP A 191 -43.25 -6.30 1.20
C ASP A 191 -44.56 -5.57 0.88
N LYS A 192 -45.18 -4.96 1.90
CA LYS A 192 -46.42 -4.19 1.72
C LYS A 192 -46.18 -2.86 1.01
N LYS A 193 -44.95 -2.33 1.04
CA LYS A 193 -44.58 -1.01 0.50
C LYS A 193 -43.41 -1.13 -0.49
N ILE A 194 -43.65 -1.88 -1.57
CA ILE A 194 -42.66 -2.09 -2.64
C ILE A 194 -42.21 -0.79 -3.32
N ALA A 195 -43.11 0.16 -3.59
CA ALA A 195 -42.81 1.43 -4.26
C ALA A 195 -43.96 2.43 -4.04
N THR A 196 -43.83 3.64 -4.57
CA THR A 196 -44.95 4.61 -4.55
C THR A 196 -46.10 4.13 -5.43
N PRO A 197 -47.38 4.44 -5.11
CA PRO A 197 -48.51 4.05 -5.94
C PRO A 197 -48.39 4.49 -7.41
N GLN A 198 -47.75 5.65 -7.64
CA GLN A 198 -47.50 6.16 -8.99
C GLN A 198 -46.47 5.31 -9.75
N GLN A 199 -45.38 4.89 -9.09
CA GLN A 199 -44.38 4.01 -9.70
C GLN A 199 -45.00 2.65 -10.04
N ILE A 200 -45.75 2.05 -9.10
CA ILE A 200 -46.42 0.77 -9.32
C ILE A 200 -47.36 0.87 -10.51
N ARG A 201 -48.20 1.91 -10.57
CA ARG A 201 -49.12 2.13 -11.69
C ARG A 201 -48.38 2.25 -13.01
N LYS A 202 -47.35 3.10 -13.10
CA LYS A 202 -46.60 3.31 -14.33
C LYS A 202 -45.86 2.06 -14.81
N VAL A 203 -45.28 1.29 -13.89
CA VAL A 203 -44.62 0.01 -14.21
C VAL A 203 -45.67 -1.00 -14.69
N SER A 204 -46.77 -1.20 -13.95
CA SER A 204 -47.89 -2.05 -14.35
C SER A 204 -48.42 -1.68 -15.75
N ASP A 205 -48.67 -0.40 -16.01
CA ASP A 205 -49.19 0.08 -17.30
C ASP A 205 -48.20 -0.20 -18.44
N SER A 206 -46.89 -0.01 -18.20
CA SER A 206 -45.83 -0.36 -19.15
C SER A 206 -45.82 -1.86 -19.46
N HIS A 207 -45.93 -2.72 -18.44
CA HIS A 207 -45.99 -4.18 -18.61
C HIS A 207 -47.23 -4.61 -19.39
N LYS A 208 -48.42 -4.14 -19.00
CA LYS A 208 -49.68 -4.48 -19.68
C LYS A 208 -49.65 -4.07 -21.15
N LYS A 209 -49.14 -2.86 -21.44
CA LYS A 209 -49.05 -2.34 -22.81
C LYS A 209 -48.11 -3.17 -23.69
N ASN A 210 -46.94 -3.51 -23.17
CA ASN A 210 -45.86 -4.06 -23.99
C ASN A 210 -45.83 -5.60 -23.99
N TRP A 211 -46.07 -6.23 -22.84
CA TRP A 211 -46.08 -7.69 -22.69
C TRP A 211 -47.47 -8.32 -22.84
N ARG A 212 -48.54 -7.52 -22.83
CA ARG A 212 -49.93 -7.96 -23.11
C ARG A 212 -50.49 -9.01 -22.14
N TYR A 213 -50.13 -8.92 -20.86
CA TYR A 213 -50.70 -9.74 -19.78
C TYR A 213 -51.26 -8.87 -18.65
N GLN A 214 -51.99 -9.49 -17.72
CA GLN A 214 -52.45 -8.80 -16.51
C GLN A 214 -51.36 -8.83 -15.43
N TRP A 215 -50.75 -7.68 -15.17
CA TRP A 215 -49.76 -7.52 -14.11
C TRP A 215 -50.40 -7.70 -12.72
N ASP A 216 -49.89 -8.65 -11.94
CA ASP A 216 -50.35 -8.96 -10.59
C ASP A 216 -49.45 -8.30 -9.54
N ILE A 217 -50.06 -7.53 -8.64
CA ILE A 217 -49.34 -6.87 -7.54
C ILE A 217 -48.87 -7.87 -6.47
N ASN A 218 -49.53 -9.01 -6.32
CA ASN A 218 -49.13 -10.00 -5.32
C ASN A 218 -47.81 -10.67 -5.70
N GLU A 219 -47.61 -10.96 -6.98
CA GLU A 219 -46.32 -11.43 -7.51
C GLU A 219 -45.20 -10.42 -7.25
N ALA A 220 -45.46 -9.13 -7.44
CA ALA A 220 -44.51 -8.06 -7.21
C ALA A 220 -44.13 -7.85 -5.74
N ARG A 221 -45.03 -8.22 -4.81
CA ARG A 221 -44.85 -8.11 -3.35
C ARG A 221 -44.05 -9.26 -2.74
N LYS A 222 -43.91 -10.38 -3.44
CA LYS A 222 -43.09 -11.51 -2.96
C LYS A 222 -41.66 -11.02 -2.72
N MET A 223 -41.04 -11.53 -1.67
CA MET A 223 -39.64 -11.24 -1.36
C MET A 223 -38.73 -12.31 -1.94
N VAL A 224 -37.58 -11.89 -2.46
CA VAL A 224 -36.55 -12.76 -3.03
C VAL A 224 -35.18 -12.43 -2.43
N LEU A 225 -34.29 -13.42 -2.40
CA LEU A 225 -32.87 -13.12 -2.39
C LEU A 225 -32.49 -12.54 -3.75
N ARG A 226 -31.84 -11.37 -3.77
CA ARG A 226 -31.55 -10.67 -5.02
C ARG A 226 -30.74 -11.54 -5.98
N THR A 227 -31.18 -11.61 -7.23
CA THR A 227 -30.54 -12.45 -8.25
C THR A 227 -29.38 -11.74 -8.97
N HIS A 228 -29.36 -10.42 -8.85
CA HIS A 228 -28.37 -9.52 -9.42
C HIS A 228 -28.39 -8.21 -8.61
N THR A 229 -27.33 -7.41 -8.72
CA THR A 229 -27.25 -6.09 -8.07
C THR A 229 -28.06 -5.00 -8.80
N THR A 230 -28.58 -5.26 -10.01
CA THR A 230 -29.32 -4.28 -10.84
C THR A 230 -30.58 -3.74 -10.17
N CYS A 231 -31.16 -4.51 -9.26
CA CYS A 231 -32.25 -4.06 -8.41
C CYS A 231 -31.86 -2.91 -7.47
N VAL A 232 -30.59 -2.84 -7.05
CA VAL A 232 -30.06 -1.82 -6.14
C VAL A 232 -29.82 -0.52 -6.91
N THR A 233 -29.17 -0.59 -8.07
CA THR A 233 -28.87 0.58 -8.90
C THR A 233 -30.12 1.22 -9.46
N ILE A 234 -31.08 0.43 -9.97
CA ILE A 234 -32.33 0.98 -10.51
C ILE A 234 -33.19 1.62 -9.42
N LYS A 235 -33.23 1.01 -8.23
CA LYS A 235 -33.93 1.58 -7.07
C LYS A 235 -33.31 2.90 -6.65
N HIS A 236 -31.97 2.94 -6.55
CA HIS A 236 -31.25 4.17 -6.27
C HIS A 236 -31.59 5.28 -7.28
N LEU A 237 -31.56 4.98 -8.59
CA LEU A 237 -31.95 5.95 -9.62
C LEU A 237 -33.41 6.40 -9.52
N ALA A 238 -34.32 5.50 -9.17
CA ALA A 238 -35.73 5.83 -9.01
C ALA A 238 -35.98 6.77 -7.82
N GLU A 239 -35.12 6.70 -6.79
CA GLU A 239 -35.18 7.54 -5.59
C GLU A 239 -34.48 8.89 -5.80
N THR A 240 -33.28 8.90 -6.39
CA THR A 240 -32.44 10.10 -6.52
C THR A 240 -32.68 10.90 -7.81
N LYS A 241 -33.09 10.24 -8.90
CA LYS A 241 -33.37 10.82 -10.22
C LYS A 241 -32.32 11.84 -10.71
N PRO A 242 -31.02 11.49 -10.68
CA PRO A 242 -29.97 12.43 -11.06
C PRO A 242 -29.99 12.65 -12.57
N ASP A 243 -29.62 13.87 -13.00
CA ASP A 243 -29.37 14.16 -14.41
C ASP A 243 -28.03 13.55 -14.88
N GLU A 244 -27.05 13.48 -13.99
CA GLU A 244 -25.74 12.87 -14.23
C GLU A 244 -25.28 12.09 -13.00
N ALA A 245 -24.84 10.86 -13.20
CA ALA A 245 -24.32 10.02 -12.12
C ALA A 245 -23.42 8.91 -12.63
N ARG A 246 -22.47 8.49 -11.80
CA ARG A 246 -21.66 7.29 -11.98
C ARG A 246 -21.68 6.50 -10.68
N VAL A 247 -22.43 5.41 -10.67
CA VAL A 247 -22.67 4.64 -9.45
C VAL A 247 -22.43 3.16 -9.71
N PHE A 248 -21.91 2.44 -8.72
CA PHE A 248 -21.82 0.99 -8.77
C PHE A 248 -22.26 0.37 -7.46
N SER A 249 -22.74 -0.86 -7.54
CA SER A 249 -23.07 -1.71 -6.40
C SER A 249 -22.24 -2.98 -6.51
N LEU A 250 -21.56 -3.34 -5.42
CA LEU A 250 -20.85 -4.60 -5.29
C LEU A 250 -21.48 -5.39 -4.15
N GLY A 251 -21.86 -6.64 -4.42
CA GLY A 251 -22.28 -7.52 -3.35
C GLY A 251 -22.74 -8.88 -3.80
N ARG A 252 -23.07 -9.70 -2.81
CA ARG A 252 -23.50 -11.08 -3.04
C ARG A 252 -24.88 -11.15 -3.66
N VAL A 253 -25.05 -12.05 -4.61
CA VAL A 253 -26.30 -12.36 -5.31
C VAL A 253 -26.55 -13.85 -5.26
N PHE A 254 -27.80 -14.25 -5.46
CA PHE A 254 -28.25 -15.62 -5.27
C PHE A 254 -29.04 -16.12 -6.46
N ARG A 255 -28.71 -17.30 -6.97
CA ARG A 255 -29.42 -17.95 -8.07
C ARG A 255 -29.62 -19.41 -7.72
N ASN A 256 -30.82 -19.93 -7.88
CA ASN A 256 -31.13 -21.32 -7.58
C ASN A 256 -30.65 -22.27 -8.69
N GLU A 257 -29.47 -22.01 -9.23
CA GLU A 257 -28.89 -22.79 -10.30
C GLU A 257 -28.13 -24.01 -9.74
N LYS A 258 -28.08 -25.08 -10.53
CA LYS A 258 -27.30 -26.26 -10.17
C LYS A 258 -25.81 -25.90 -10.05
N VAL A 259 -25.25 -26.17 -8.86
CA VAL A 259 -23.82 -25.97 -8.60
C VAL A 259 -22.97 -26.76 -9.59
N SER A 260 -22.00 -26.08 -10.19
CA SER A 260 -21.03 -26.66 -11.11
C SER A 260 -19.68 -25.97 -10.96
N TYR A 261 -18.68 -26.40 -11.73
CA TYR A 261 -17.37 -25.76 -11.78
C TYR A 261 -17.40 -24.29 -12.25
N LYS A 262 -18.52 -23.84 -12.86
CA LYS A 262 -18.72 -22.45 -13.36
C LYS A 262 -19.76 -21.64 -12.59
N HIS A 263 -20.66 -22.31 -11.88
CA HIS A 263 -21.85 -21.68 -11.32
C HIS A 263 -22.00 -22.06 -9.85
N LEU A 264 -22.16 -21.04 -9.01
CA LEU A 264 -22.48 -21.18 -7.59
C LEU A 264 -23.88 -20.68 -7.32
N VAL A 265 -24.47 -21.15 -6.23
CA VAL A 265 -25.77 -20.68 -5.74
C VAL A 265 -25.66 -19.24 -5.23
N GLU A 266 -24.55 -18.90 -4.57
CA GLU A 266 -24.23 -17.55 -4.15
C GLU A 266 -22.87 -17.13 -4.72
N PHE A 267 -22.77 -15.90 -5.20
CA PHE A 267 -21.52 -15.34 -5.74
C PHE A 267 -21.55 -13.81 -5.67
N ASN A 268 -20.40 -13.17 -5.87
CA ASN A 268 -20.27 -11.72 -5.80
C ASN A 268 -20.46 -11.11 -7.18
N GLN A 269 -21.43 -10.23 -7.30
CA GLN A 269 -21.65 -9.47 -8.52
C GLN A 269 -21.26 -8.01 -8.30
N ILE A 270 -20.56 -7.45 -9.28
CA ILE A 270 -20.45 -6.01 -9.44
C ILE A 270 -21.34 -5.57 -10.59
N GLU A 271 -21.97 -4.43 -10.41
CA GLU A 271 -22.70 -3.76 -11.47
C GLU A 271 -22.56 -2.26 -11.30
N GLY A 272 -22.41 -1.55 -12.42
CA GLY A 272 -22.44 -0.11 -12.43
C GLY A 272 -23.42 0.44 -13.45
N ILE A 273 -23.72 1.72 -13.23
CA ILE A 273 -24.57 2.55 -14.08
C ILE A 273 -23.94 3.92 -14.31
N VAL A 274 -24.11 4.46 -15.52
CA VAL A 274 -23.79 5.85 -15.86
C VAL A 274 -25.04 6.51 -16.41
N VAL A 275 -25.45 7.62 -15.81
CA VAL A 275 -26.54 8.46 -16.28
C VAL A 275 -25.93 9.73 -16.86
N GLY A 276 -26.40 10.14 -18.03
CA GLY A 276 -26.00 11.42 -18.62
C GLY A 276 -26.68 11.68 -19.95
N LYS A 277 -26.82 12.97 -20.30
CA LYS A 277 -27.53 13.40 -21.52
C LYS A 277 -26.91 12.83 -22.81
N ASP A 278 -25.58 12.81 -22.88
CA ASP A 278 -24.83 12.38 -24.07
C ASP A 278 -24.35 10.92 -23.97
N ALA A 279 -24.83 10.19 -22.96
CA ALA A 279 -24.41 8.82 -22.69
C ALA A 279 -24.88 7.88 -23.80
N ASN A 280 -23.91 7.23 -24.45
CA ASN A 280 -24.15 6.34 -25.59
C ASN A 280 -23.27 5.08 -25.54
N LEU A 281 -23.50 4.16 -26.49
CA LEU A 281 -22.85 2.86 -26.53
C LEU A 281 -21.32 2.96 -26.62
N ARG A 282 -20.78 3.98 -27.31
CA ARG A 282 -19.33 4.21 -27.41
C ARG A 282 -18.73 4.55 -26.04
N ASN A 283 -19.42 5.35 -25.23
CA ASN A 283 -18.97 5.65 -23.87
C ASN A 283 -18.94 4.37 -23.03
N LEU A 284 -19.99 3.56 -23.11
CA LEU A 284 -20.11 2.31 -22.38
C LEU A 284 -18.99 1.31 -22.77
N MET A 285 -18.71 1.15 -24.07
CA MET A 285 -17.57 0.35 -24.55
C MET A 285 -16.23 0.92 -24.07
N GLY A 286 -16.09 2.24 -24.03
CA GLY A 286 -14.89 2.92 -23.52
C GLY A 286 -14.64 2.66 -22.04
N ILE A 287 -15.67 2.75 -21.20
CA ILE A 287 -15.61 2.45 -19.76
C ILE A 287 -15.13 1.02 -19.53
N GLN A 288 -15.72 0.05 -20.25
CA GLN A 288 -15.30 -1.34 -20.10
C GLN A 288 -13.89 -1.58 -20.58
N ARG A 289 -13.49 -0.99 -21.72
CA ARG A 289 -12.12 -1.14 -22.21
C ARG A 289 -11.10 -0.61 -21.21
N GLU A 290 -11.40 0.50 -20.55
CA GLU A 290 -10.53 1.06 -19.51
C GLU A 290 -10.51 0.19 -18.25
N PHE A 291 -11.66 -0.34 -17.81
CA PHE A 291 -11.73 -1.28 -16.68
C PHE A 291 -10.86 -2.52 -16.93
N TYR A 292 -11.06 -3.21 -18.07
CA TYR A 292 -10.29 -4.41 -18.39
C TYR A 292 -8.80 -4.10 -18.59
N LYS A 293 -8.45 -2.94 -19.17
CA LYS A 293 -7.04 -2.54 -19.26
C LYS A 293 -6.39 -2.40 -17.88
N ARG A 294 -7.09 -1.81 -16.91
CA ARG A 294 -6.59 -1.61 -15.53
C ARG A 294 -6.40 -2.91 -14.76
N ILE A 295 -7.24 -3.92 -15.03
CA ILE A 295 -7.11 -5.25 -14.43
C ILE A 295 -6.09 -6.16 -15.17
N GLY A 296 -5.39 -5.62 -16.17
CA GLY A 296 -4.37 -6.34 -16.93
C GLY A 296 -4.91 -7.20 -18.09
N ILE A 297 -6.19 -7.06 -18.45
CA ILE A 297 -6.84 -7.81 -19.52
C ILE A 297 -6.96 -6.94 -20.78
N THR A 298 -6.17 -7.25 -21.81
CA THR A 298 -6.11 -6.45 -23.05
C THR A 298 -6.87 -7.07 -24.22
N LYS A 299 -6.97 -8.40 -24.28
CA LYS A 299 -7.68 -9.13 -25.35
C LYS A 299 -9.18 -9.22 -25.03
N ILE A 300 -9.89 -8.14 -25.34
CA ILE A 300 -11.34 -8.05 -25.19
C ILE A 300 -12.04 -7.84 -26.54
N LYS A 301 -13.27 -8.35 -26.67
CA LYS A 301 -14.20 -8.00 -27.75
C LYS A 301 -15.60 -7.82 -27.21
N PHE A 302 -16.40 -7.01 -27.90
CA PHE A 302 -17.80 -6.81 -27.57
C PHE A 302 -18.67 -7.64 -28.51
N TRP A 303 -19.60 -8.41 -27.96
CA TRP A 303 -20.46 -9.30 -28.70
C TRP A 303 -21.94 -8.92 -28.48
N PRO A 304 -22.74 -8.72 -29.54
CA PRO A 304 -24.17 -8.46 -29.38
C PRO A 304 -24.88 -9.60 -28.66
N THR A 305 -25.72 -9.25 -27.69
CA THR A 305 -26.50 -10.21 -26.91
C THR A 305 -27.88 -9.63 -26.61
N PHE A 306 -28.72 -10.35 -25.86
CA PHE A 306 -30.04 -9.90 -25.46
C PHE A 306 -30.18 -9.90 -23.95
N PHE A 307 -30.59 -8.78 -23.37
CA PHE A 307 -31.11 -8.70 -22.01
C PHE A 307 -32.47 -7.96 -22.02
N PRO A 308 -33.48 -8.42 -21.27
CA PRO A 308 -34.83 -7.84 -21.32
C PRO A 308 -34.91 -6.33 -21.06
N TYR A 309 -34.00 -5.83 -20.21
CA TYR A 309 -33.95 -4.45 -19.73
C TYR A 309 -33.01 -3.51 -20.49
N THR A 310 -32.24 -3.99 -21.47
CA THR A 310 -31.30 -3.13 -22.22
C THR A 310 -31.46 -3.22 -23.75
N GLU A 311 -31.31 -2.08 -24.42
CA GLU A 311 -31.29 -1.97 -25.87
C GLU A 311 -30.50 -0.73 -26.30
N PRO A 312 -29.36 -0.87 -27.01
CA PRO A 312 -28.71 -2.13 -27.41
C PRO A 312 -28.09 -2.87 -26.22
N SER A 313 -27.92 -4.18 -26.38
CA SER A 313 -27.32 -5.12 -25.42
C SER A 313 -26.05 -5.73 -25.99
N LEU A 314 -24.96 -5.74 -25.21
CA LEU A 314 -23.68 -6.36 -25.53
C LEU A 314 -23.19 -7.20 -24.35
N GLN A 315 -22.24 -8.07 -24.61
CA GLN A 315 -21.43 -8.72 -23.58
C GLN A 315 -19.95 -8.51 -23.89
N THR A 316 -19.15 -8.39 -22.83
CA THR A 316 -17.69 -8.38 -22.97
C THR A 316 -17.17 -9.81 -22.94
N MET A 317 -16.45 -10.16 -23.99
CA MET A 317 -15.75 -11.43 -24.13
C MET A 317 -14.25 -11.19 -23.93
N VAL A 318 -13.62 -11.98 -23.06
CA VAL A 318 -12.19 -11.96 -22.79
C VAL A 318 -11.55 -13.22 -23.32
N TYR A 319 -10.38 -13.10 -23.95
CA TYR A 319 -9.64 -14.28 -24.41
C TYR A 319 -8.88 -14.92 -23.24
N ASN A 320 -9.20 -16.16 -22.93
CA ASN A 320 -8.47 -16.96 -21.96
C ASN A 320 -7.35 -17.72 -22.69
N GLU A 321 -6.10 -17.31 -22.48
CA GLU A 321 -4.91 -17.90 -23.12
C GLU A 321 -4.76 -19.39 -22.79
N ARG A 322 -5.00 -19.76 -21.52
CA ARG A 322 -4.85 -21.14 -21.03
C ARG A 322 -5.86 -22.09 -21.67
N LEU A 323 -7.09 -21.63 -21.89
CA LEU A 323 -8.16 -22.41 -22.50
C LEU A 323 -8.25 -22.23 -24.02
N GLY A 324 -7.46 -21.32 -24.62
CA GLY A 324 -7.48 -21.01 -26.04
C GLY A 324 -8.84 -20.52 -26.57
N LYS A 325 -9.67 -19.88 -25.73
CA LYS A 325 -11.06 -19.52 -26.10
C LYS A 325 -11.53 -18.21 -25.50
N TRP A 326 -12.53 -17.62 -26.14
CA TRP A 326 -13.23 -16.44 -25.64
C TRP A 326 -14.24 -16.84 -24.55
N VAL A 327 -14.19 -16.15 -23.41
CA VAL A 327 -15.05 -16.37 -22.25
C VAL A 327 -15.82 -15.09 -21.95
N GLU A 328 -17.12 -15.23 -21.68
CA GLU A 328 -17.99 -14.11 -21.30
C GLU A 328 -17.75 -13.71 -19.83
N LEU A 329 -17.59 -12.40 -19.61
CA LEU A 329 -17.46 -11.84 -18.26
C LEU A 329 -18.63 -10.94 -17.89
N PHE A 330 -18.77 -9.78 -18.54
CA PHE A 330 -19.78 -8.78 -18.17
C PHE A 330 -20.85 -8.65 -19.25
N GLY A 331 -22.11 -8.69 -18.82
CA GLY A 331 -23.25 -8.19 -19.60
C GLY A 331 -23.33 -6.68 -19.49
N MET A 332 -23.78 -6.01 -20.54
CA MET A 332 -23.84 -4.56 -20.60
C MET A 332 -24.84 -4.06 -21.63
N GLY A 333 -25.34 -2.84 -21.46
CA GLY A 333 -26.23 -2.23 -22.42
C GLY A 333 -26.75 -0.88 -21.97
N ILE A 334 -27.69 -0.33 -22.73
CA ILE A 334 -28.39 0.92 -22.38
C ILE A 334 -29.78 0.56 -21.89
N PHE A 335 -30.19 1.02 -20.70
CA PHE A 335 -31.53 0.71 -20.20
C PHE A 335 -32.60 1.18 -21.17
N ARG A 336 -33.58 0.31 -21.37
CA ARG A 336 -34.72 0.57 -22.22
C ARG A 336 -35.58 1.69 -21.65
N PRO A 337 -36.26 2.48 -22.50
CA PRO A 337 -37.22 3.49 -22.05
C PRO A 337 -38.32 2.93 -21.14
N GLU A 338 -38.70 1.67 -21.31
CA GLU A 338 -39.70 0.96 -20.52
C GLU A 338 -39.24 0.68 -19.08
N VAL A 339 -37.93 0.72 -18.82
CA VAL A 339 -37.31 0.65 -17.48
C VAL A 339 -37.25 2.05 -16.86
N THR A 340 -36.74 3.03 -17.61
CA THR A 340 -36.41 4.36 -17.06
C THR A 340 -37.62 5.29 -16.93
N LYS A 341 -38.46 5.41 -17.96
CA LYS A 341 -39.58 6.36 -17.99
C LYS A 341 -40.63 6.12 -16.89
N PRO A 342 -41.04 4.88 -16.57
CA PRO A 342 -41.98 4.64 -15.47
C PRO A 342 -41.47 5.13 -14.11
N LEU A 343 -40.16 5.11 -13.91
CA LEU A 343 -39.49 5.53 -12.68
C LEU A 343 -39.15 7.03 -12.67
N GLY A 344 -39.42 7.75 -13.76
CA GLY A 344 -39.17 9.19 -13.89
C GLY A 344 -37.72 9.54 -14.25
N ILE A 345 -36.94 8.57 -14.70
CA ILE A 345 -35.56 8.79 -15.18
C ILE A 345 -35.66 9.22 -16.65
N THR A 346 -35.13 10.40 -16.96
CA THR A 346 -35.30 11.03 -18.28
C THR A 346 -34.09 10.91 -19.19
N LYS A 347 -32.90 10.70 -18.61
CA LYS A 347 -31.63 10.60 -19.35
C LYS A 347 -31.31 9.14 -19.71
N PRO A 348 -30.53 8.89 -20.77
CA PRO A 348 -29.97 7.57 -21.05
C PRO A 348 -29.18 7.03 -19.85
N VAL A 349 -29.32 5.73 -19.60
CA VAL A 349 -28.60 5.02 -18.54
C VAL A 349 -27.81 3.89 -19.17
N LEU A 350 -26.49 3.98 -19.10
CA LEU A 350 -25.59 2.88 -19.45
C LEU A 350 -25.50 1.97 -18.23
N ALA A 351 -25.56 0.66 -18.42
CA ALA A 351 -25.50 -0.34 -17.36
C ALA A 351 -24.58 -1.50 -17.76
N TRP A 352 -23.90 -2.07 -16.77
CA TRP A 352 -23.06 -3.26 -16.94
C TRP A 352 -22.92 -4.00 -15.63
N GLY A 353 -22.67 -5.29 -15.70
CA GLY A 353 -22.32 -6.06 -14.54
C GLY A 353 -21.89 -7.48 -14.86
N GLY A 354 -21.31 -8.13 -13.87
CA GLY A 354 -20.94 -9.53 -13.95
C GLY A 354 -20.34 -10.06 -12.66
N GLY A 355 -20.16 -11.38 -12.63
CA GLY A 355 -19.60 -12.08 -11.48
C GLY A 355 -18.10 -11.81 -11.34
N ILE A 356 -17.66 -11.52 -10.11
CA ILE A 356 -16.26 -11.24 -9.79
C ILE A 356 -15.45 -12.53 -9.78
N GLU A 357 -16.06 -13.64 -9.40
CA GLU A 357 -15.44 -14.95 -9.34
C GLU A 357 -14.80 -15.35 -10.66
N ARG A 358 -15.45 -15.07 -11.81
CA ARG A 358 -14.86 -15.39 -13.13
C ARG A 358 -13.57 -14.62 -13.39
N ILE A 359 -13.50 -13.35 -12.97
CA ILE A 359 -12.29 -12.53 -13.06
C ILE A 359 -11.21 -13.12 -12.15
N ALA A 360 -11.58 -13.45 -10.90
CA ALA A 360 -10.66 -14.05 -9.95
C ALA A 360 -10.11 -15.40 -10.48
N MET A 361 -10.95 -16.25 -11.07
CA MET A 361 -10.53 -17.52 -11.67
C MET A 361 -9.49 -17.29 -12.78
N LEU A 362 -9.70 -16.28 -13.64
CA LEU A 362 -8.73 -15.93 -14.68
C LEU A 362 -7.40 -15.46 -14.08
N LYS A 363 -7.46 -14.64 -13.02
CA LYS A 363 -6.29 -14.05 -12.36
C LYS A 363 -5.44 -15.07 -11.61
N TYR A 364 -6.08 -16.02 -10.93
CA TYR A 364 -5.42 -17.08 -10.16
C TYR A 364 -5.24 -18.39 -10.94
N GLY A 365 -5.63 -18.44 -12.21
CA GLY A 365 -5.48 -19.64 -13.04
C GLY A 365 -6.29 -20.83 -12.54
N LEU A 366 -7.50 -20.60 -12.02
CA LEU A 366 -8.40 -21.66 -11.53
C LEU A 366 -9.36 -22.12 -12.62
N ASP A 367 -9.77 -23.39 -12.59
CA ASP A 367 -10.78 -23.95 -13.50
C ASP A 367 -12.14 -24.17 -12.82
N ASP A 368 -12.16 -24.19 -11.49
CA ASP A 368 -13.35 -24.41 -10.68
C ASP A 368 -13.57 -23.27 -9.68
N VAL A 369 -14.71 -22.61 -9.79
CA VAL A 369 -15.09 -21.50 -8.90
C VAL A 369 -15.21 -21.93 -7.43
N ARG A 370 -15.50 -23.20 -7.16
CA ARG A 370 -15.66 -23.74 -5.80
C ARG A 370 -14.36 -23.74 -5.02
N GLU A 371 -13.21 -23.71 -5.70
CA GLU A 371 -11.90 -23.66 -5.04
C GLU A 371 -11.74 -22.43 -4.14
N PHE A 372 -12.39 -21.31 -4.46
CA PHE A 372 -12.44 -20.13 -3.58
C PHE A 372 -13.18 -20.36 -2.26
N TYR A 373 -14.04 -21.38 -2.17
CA TYR A 373 -14.92 -21.59 -1.03
C TYR A 373 -14.60 -22.89 -0.26
N ASN A 374 -13.67 -23.71 -0.78
CA ASN A 374 -13.24 -24.97 -0.15
C ASN A 374 -12.35 -24.78 1.09
N ASN A 375 -11.95 -23.55 1.42
CA ASN A 375 -11.05 -23.24 2.54
C ASN A 375 -9.72 -24.04 2.53
N ASN A 376 -9.16 -24.29 1.34
CA ASN A 376 -7.88 -24.98 1.21
C ASN A 376 -6.74 -24.09 1.73
N LEU A 377 -6.32 -24.31 2.97
CA LEU A 377 -5.30 -23.49 3.64
C LEU A 377 -3.95 -23.49 2.93
N ASN A 378 -3.55 -24.59 2.28
CA ASN A 378 -2.29 -24.65 1.55
C ASN A 378 -2.33 -23.68 0.37
N TRP A 379 -3.41 -23.71 -0.42
CA TRP A 379 -3.60 -22.79 -1.53
C TRP A 379 -3.73 -21.34 -1.06
N LEU A 380 -4.50 -21.07 0.01
CA LEU A 380 -4.66 -19.73 0.56
C LEU A 380 -3.33 -19.13 1.07
N ARG A 381 -2.43 -19.97 1.58
CA ARG A 381 -1.09 -19.58 2.03
C ARG A 381 -0.12 -19.37 0.87
N SER A 382 -0.24 -20.13 -0.21
CA SER A 382 0.66 -20.07 -1.37
C SER A 382 0.20 -19.08 -2.45
N ALA A 383 -1.08 -18.73 -2.50
CA ALA A 383 -1.65 -17.84 -3.51
C ALA A 383 -0.89 -16.50 -3.51
N THR A 384 -0.25 -16.21 -4.63
CA THR A 384 0.52 -14.98 -4.84
C THR A 384 -0.42 -13.79 -4.88
N LYS A 385 -0.05 -12.71 -4.19
CA LYS A 385 -0.77 -11.45 -4.30
C LYS A 385 -0.50 -10.87 -5.69
N CYS A 386 -1.49 -10.96 -6.57
CA CYS A 386 -1.41 -10.32 -7.86
C CYS A 386 -1.78 -8.83 -7.67
N GLN A 387 -0.80 -8.01 -7.29
CA GLN A 387 -0.90 -6.55 -7.28
C GLN A 387 -0.39 -5.96 -8.59
#